data_AF-A0A8J7QHT5-F1
#
_entry.id   AF-A0A8J7QHT5-F1
#
_cell.length_a   1.000
_cell.length_b   1.000
_cell.length_c   1.000
_cell.angle_alpha   90.00
_cell.angle_beta   90.00
_cell.angle_gamma   90.00
#
_symmetry.space_group_name_H-M   'P 1'
#
loop_
_entity.id
_entity.type
_entity.pdbx_description
1 polymer ?
#
loop_
_entity_poly.entity_id
_entity_poly.type
_entity_poly.pdbx_seq_one_letter_code
_entity_poly.pdbx_strand_id
1 'polypeptide(L)'
;MTASWRSWLAFGAALTTLIVVHFLDTPMVSVANKTMLLERQSLISYYLQWRAANSPQVDVFFERLDTLYQENQRQPILLVPIALIQFEEGHRDKALEILDSLPKNKECDLMLFVLGERQRPPPDWSAGTQPDWVGMTLSHYAFSRLEQDAEAAEMMFRLRRVEKKEQQKFHVRMLTRGLAMVGFGLLLSMYFSHRYLKLEGKDFFQLKPLYLPFHSLLVFMAGFCAIYLLVYQLLEPLLSGLPTIVALLTPGVIEMVLAMVWVKFVFFKKSRFPIFESLGIGNLQMRWFTLFQIIGGLSIVFALFILGLDLSYFWPYASSGSSQQFIALLDDPLSGVFLIFYLCVLRPCFEEIIFRGLIFRVLLGNVKPMAAILGASLFFMLWHALSGWLMFLGVGCACAVVFYRTANILVAIWIHGALNAFLLFAIYFGLYS
;
A
#
# COMPACT_ATOMS: atom_id res chain seq x y z
N MET A 1 12.25 -5.24 39.11
CA MET A 1 12.49 -3.78 38.97
C MET A 1 11.17 -3.10 38.60
N THR A 2 10.48 -2.52 39.57
CA THR A 2 9.15 -1.89 39.37
C THR A 2 9.31 -0.40 39.12
N ALA A 3 9.37 0.02 37.86
CA ALA A 3 9.23 1.43 37.54
C ALA A 3 7.81 1.90 37.92
N SER A 4 7.72 2.99 38.67
CA SER A 4 6.43 3.55 39.12
C SER A 4 5.60 4.03 37.94
N TRP A 5 4.27 4.04 38.06
CA TRP A 5 3.36 4.53 37.01
C TRP A 5 3.63 5.99 36.60
N ARG A 6 4.21 6.80 37.51
CA ARG A 6 4.66 8.17 37.23
C ARG A 6 5.84 8.21 36.27
N SER A 7 6.72 7.20 36.33
CA SER A 7 7.88 7.05 35.43
C SER A 7 7.44 6.73 33.99
N TRP A 8 6.36 5.97 33.83
CA TRP A 8 5.80 5.64 32.51
C TRP A 8 5.00 6.79 31.89
N LEU A 9 4.25 7.55 32.70
CA LEU A 9 3.59 8.78 32.22
C LEU A 9 4.60 9.86 31.83
N ALA A 10 5.68 10.02 32.61
CA ALA A 10 6.76 10.94 32.27
C ALA A 10 7.45 10.53 30.96
N PHE A 11 7.65 9.22 30.73
CA PHE A 11 8.19 8.69 29.47
C PHE A 11 7.25 8.93 28.27
N GLY A 12 5.95 8.67 28.44
CA GLY A 12 4.95 8.91 27.38
C GLY A 12 4.80 10.40 27.04
N ALA A 13 4.80 11.27 28.05
CA ALA A 13 4.77 12.72 27.85
C ALA A 13 6.05 13.22 27.16
N ALA A 14 7.23 12.76 27.59
CA ALA A 14 8.50 13.11 26.95
C ALA A 14 8.55 12.65 25.49
N LEU A 15 8.06 11.44 25.19
CA LEU A 15 8.00 10.91 23.83
C LEU A 15 7.02 11.68 22.94
N THR A 16 5.86 12.08 23.48
CA THR A 16 4.86 12.88 22.75
C THR A 16 5.41 14.29 22.45
N THR A 17 6.08 14.92 23.41
CA THR A 17 6.75 16.21 23.19
C THR A 17 7.87 16.09 22.16
N LEU A 18 8.65 15.00 22.17
CA LEU A 18 9.68 14.76 21.16
C LEU A 18 9.08 14.60 19.75
N ILE A 19 7.94 13.90 19.63
CA ILE A 19 7.22 13.73 18.37
C ILE A 19 6.63 15.05 17.89
N VAL A 20 6.03 15.84 18.79
CA VAL A 20 5.46 17.16 18.45
C VAL A 20 6.54 18.15 18.04
N VAL A 21 7.66 18.21 18.76
CA VAL A 21 8.81 19.06 18.40
C VAL A 21 9.40 18.64 17.05
N HIS A 22 9.49 17.34 16.78
CA HIS A 22 10.02 16.85 15.49
C HIS A 22 9.04 17.02 14.31
N PHE A 23 7.73 17.13 14.57
CA PHE A 23 6.72 17.46 13.55
C PHE A 23 6.63 18.97 13.29
N LEU A 24 6.87 19.80 14.31
CA LEU A 24 6.86 21.26 14.20
C LEU A 24 8.18 21.85 13.65
N ASP A 25 9.24 21.05 13.54
CA ASP A 25 10.52 21.42 12.93
C ASP A 25 10.51 21.40 11.38
N THR A 26 9.35 21.22 10.75
CA THR A 26 9.22 21.60 9.33
C THR A 26 9.19 23.12 9.25
N PRO A 27 10.12 23.78 8.53
CA PRO A 27 10.15 25.24 8.47
C PRO A 27 8.78 25.73 7.99
N MET A 28 8.11 26.53 8.81
CA MET A 28 6.84 27.14 8.46
C MET A 28 7.05 28.01 7.22
N VAL A 29 6.76 27.42 6.06
CA VAL A 29 6.60 28.12 4.79
C VAL A 29 5.57 29.21 5.03
N SER A 30 5.96 30.47 4.85
CA SER A 30 5.10 31.63 5.10
C SER A 30 3.77 31.47 4.35
N VAL A 31 2.69 32.03 4.90
CA VAL A 31 1.36 31.97 4.27
C VAL A 31 1.40 32.42 2.81
N ALA A 32 2.22 33.42 2.49
CA ALA A 32 2.44 33.91 1.13
C ALA A 32 2.98 32.82 0.18
N ASN A 33 3.92 31.99 0.63
CA ASN A 33 4.47 30.90 -0.17
C ASN A 33 3.45 29.77 -0.40
N LYS A 34 2.50 29.55 0.51
CA LYS A 34 1.43 28.55 0.32
C LYS A 34 0.44 28.96 -0.76
N THR A 35 0.04 30.22 -0.80
CA THR A 35 -0.86 30.74 -1.86
C THR A 35 -0.23 30.61 -3.24
N MET A 36 1.04 30.97 -3.38
CA MET A 36 1.77 30.84 -4.65
C MET A 36 1.93 29.38 -5.11
N LEU A 37 2.12 28.43 -4.18
CA LEU A 37 2.16 27.00 -4.49
C LEU A 37 0.82 26.49 -5.05
N LEU A 38 -0.30 26.97 -4.50
CA LEU A 38 -1.63 26.61 -4.98
C LEU A 38 -1.92 27.21 -6.36
N GLU A 39 -1.49 28.43 -6.62
CA GLU A 39 -1.61 29.08 -7.94
C GLU A 39 -0.79 28.33 -9.00
N ARG A 40 0.44 27.94 -8.67
CA ARG A 40 1.29 27.10 -9.53
C ARG A 40 0.61 25.77 -9.86
N GLN A 41 0.08 25.07 -8.86
CA GLN A 41 -0.63 23.80 -9.07
C GLN A 41 -1.88 23.99 -9.93
N SER A 42 -2.65 25.05 -9.70
CA SER A 42 -3.87 25.35 -10.45
C SER A 42 -3.57 25.61 -11.93
N LEU A 43 -2.50 26.37 -12.23
CA LEU A 43 -2.05 26.60 -13.60
C LEU A 43 -1.66 25.30 -14.31
N ILE A 44 -0.88 24.44 -13.64
CA ILE A 44 -0.46 23.15 -14.17
C ILE A 44 -1.68 22.25 -14.44
N SER A 45 -2.60 22.14 -13.48
CA SER A 45 -3.82 21.35 -13.65
C SER A 45 -4.68 21.86 -14.80
N TYR A 46 -4.81 23.18 -14.94
CA TYR A 46 -5.56 23.80 -16.03
C TYR A 46 -4.95 23.48 -17.40
N TYR A 47 -3.63 23.59 -17.55
CA TYR A 47 -2.93 23.21 -18.78
C TYR A 47 -3.08 21.73 -19.14
N LEU A 48 -2.90 20.83 -18.16
CA LEU A 48 -3.02 19.38 -18.40
C LEU A 48 -4.44 18.98 -18.80
N GLN A 49 -5.47 19.57 -18.18
CA GLN A 49 -6.87 19.36 -18.56
C GLN A 49 -7.16 19.90 -19.96
N TRP A 50 -6.65 21.08 -20.29
CA TRP A 50 -6.82 21.70 -21.60
C TRP A 50 -6.20 20.83 -22.71
N ARG A 51 -4.95 20.37 -22.52
CA ARG A 51 -4.25 19.51 -23.49
C ARG A 51 -4.94 18.16 -23.65
N ALA A 52 -5.43 17.56 -22.56
CA ALA A 52 -6.18 16.30 -22.61
C ALA A 52 -7.53 16.43 -23.35
N ALA A 53 -8.16 17.61 -23.30
CA ALA A 53 -9.44 17.86 -23.94
C ALA A 53 -9.34 18.05 -25.47
N ASN A 54 -8.13 18.14 -26.06
CA ASN A 54 -7.91 18.54 -27.45
C ASN A 54 -8.75 19.78 -27.82
N SER A 55 -8.86 20.74 -26.90
CA SER A 55 -9.78 21.85 -27.05
C SER A 55 -9.34 22.74 -28.22
N PRO A 56 -10.23 23.07 -29.17
CA PRO A 56 -9.91 23.96 -30.30
C PRO A 56 -9.67 25.41 -29.87
N GLN A 57 -9.88 25.75 -28.59
CA GLN A 57 -9.67 27.10 -28.05
C GLN A 57 -8.22 27.31 -27.57
N VAL A 58 -7.26 27.02 -28.44
CA VAL A 58 -5.83 27.23 -28.18
C VAL A 58 -5.55 28.71 -27.90
N ASP A 59 -6.14 29.59 -28.69
CA ASP A 59 -5.93 31.04 -28.57
C ASP A 59 -6.40 31.60 -27.22
N VAL A 60 -7.53 31.14 -26.70
CA VAL A 60 -8.08 31.59 -25.40
C VAL A 60 -7.19 31.15 -24.24
N PHE A 61 -6.62 29.94 -24.32
CA PHE A 61 -5.68 29.46 -23.32
C PHE A 61 -4.42 30.34 -23.30
N PHE A 62 -3.85 30.65 -24.46
CA PHE A 62 -2.66 31.50 -24.55
C PHE A 62 -2.91 32.95 -24.19
N GLU A 63 -4.06 33.53 -24.54
CA GLU A 63 -4.43 34.87 -24.08
C GLU A 63 -4.51 34.93 -22.55
N ARG A 64 -5.06 33.89 -21.92
CA ARG A 64 -5.10 33.78 -20.46
C ARG A 64 -3.70 33.58 -19.88
N LEU A 65 -2.85 32.80 -20.53
CA LEU A 65 -1.47 32.56 -20.13
C LEU A 65 -0.63 33.84 -20.21
N ASP A 66 -0.80 34.62 -21.28
CA ASP A 66 -0.16 35.92 -21.47
C ASP A 66 -0.67 36.93 -20.43
N THR A 67 -1.97 36.92 -20.12
CA THR A 67 -2.53 37.73 -19.02
C THR A 67 -1.88 37.38 -17.68
N LEU A 68 -1.76 36.09 -17.36
CA LEU A 68 -1.10 35.62 -16.14
C LEU A 68 0.38 35.99 -16.12
N TYR A 69 1.07 35.96 -17.25
CA TYR A 69 2.45 36.44 -17.38
C TYR A 69 2.54 37.94 -17.02
N GLN A 70 1.68 38.79 -17.60
CA GLN A 70 1.68 40.23 -17.32
C GLN A 70 1.32 40.54 -15.85
N GLU A 71 0.37 39.82 -15.26
CA GLU A 71 -0.03 39.99 -13.86
C GLU A 71 1.07 39.56 -12.87
N ASN A 72 1.92 38.60 -13.26
CA ASN A 72 2.85 37.92 -12.35
C ASN A 72 4.33 38.10 -12.68
N GLN A 73 4.72 39.14 -13.44
CA GLN A 73 6.11 39.42 -13.83
C GLN A 73 7.15 39.40 -12.68
N ARG A 74 6.70 39.58 -11.43
CA ARG A 74 7.56 39.58 -10.24
C ARG A 74 7.61 38.24 -9.49
N GLN A 75 6.94 37.21 -9.97
CA GLN A 75 6.79 35.93 -9.25
C GLN A 75 7.45 34.76 -10.02
N PRO A 76 8.73 34.46 -9.74
CA PRO A 76 9.47 33.42 -10.46
C PRO A 76 8.82 32.03 -10.43
N ILE A 77 8.06 31.74 -9.37
CA ILE A 77 7.39 30.45 -9.14
C ILE A 77 6.28 30.13 -10.17
N LEU A 78 5.67 31.15 -10.78
CA LEU A 78 4.63 30.99 -11.80
C LEU A 78 5.22 31.07 -13.21
N LEU A 79 6.27 31.87 -13.39
CA LEU A 79 6.84 32.18 -14.69
C LEU A 79 7.63 31.01 -15.31
N VAL A 80 8.27 30.15 -14.51
CA VAL A 80 8.91 28.93 -15.03
C VAL A 80 7.88 27.94 -15.59
N PRO A 81 6.78 27.59 -14.89
CA PRO A 81 5.70 26.80 -15.49
C PRO A 81 5.15 27.41 -16.78
N ILE A 82 4.96 28.73 -16.83
CA ILE A 82 4.48 29.43 -18.04
C ILE A 82 5.48 29.27 -19.20
N ALA A 83 6.77 29.51 -18.96
CA ALA A 83 7.80 29.34 -19.98
C ALA A 83 7.88 27.89 -20.48
N LEU A 84 7.70 26.91 -19.59
CA LEU A 84 7.67 25.49 -19.94
C LEU A 84 6.45 25.15 -20.81
N ILE A 85 5.28 25.70 -20.49
CA ILE A 85 4.06 25.53 -21.31
C ILE A 85 4.27 26.15 -22.70
N GLN A 86 4.81 27.36 -22.78
CA GLN A 86 5.11 28.01 -24.07
C GLN A 86 6.09 27.17 -24.90
N PHE A 87 7.10 26.57 -24.27
CA PHE A 87 8.06 25.70 -24.96
C PHE A 87 7.42 24.40 -25.49
N GLU A 88 6.62 23.71 -24.68
CA GLU A 88 5.93 22.47 -25.05
C GLU A 88 5.02 22.64 -26.27
N GLU A 89 4.43 23.82 -26.42
CA GLU A 89 3.52 24.17 -27.50
C GLU A 89 4.24 24.81 -28.71
N GLY A 90 5.58 24.80 -28.71
CA GLY A 90 6.40 25.26 -29.83
C GLY A 90 6.70 26.76 -29.87
N HIS A 91 6.30 27.53 -28.84
CA HIS A 91 6.58 28.96 -28.72
C HIS A 91 7.92 29.22 -28.02
N ARG A 92 9.02 28.70 -28.60
CA ARG A 92 10.37 28.80 -28.04
C ARG A 92 10.81 30.23 -27.71
N ASP A 93 10.56 31.18 -28.63
CA ASP A 93 11.03 32.56 -28.46
C ASP A 93 10.31 33.27 -27.31
N LYS A 94 9.00 33.01 -27.13
CA LYS A 94 8.24 33.50 -25.97
C LYS A 94 8.76 32.89 -24.66
N ALA A 95 9.07 31.59 -24.66
CA ALA A 95 9.65 30.95 -23.47
C ALA A 95 10.98 31.61 -23.08
N LEU A 96 11.83 31.97 -24.05
CA LEU A 96 13.09 32.69 -23.82
C LEU A 96 12.86 34.11 -23.29
N GLU A 97 11.93 34.86 -23.89
CA GLU A 97 11.57 36.20 -23.42
C GLU A 97 11.14 36.18 -21.93
N ILE A 98 10.30 35.21 -21.55
CA ILE A 98 9.85 35.04 -20.17
C ILE A 98 11.02 34.70 -19.25
N LEU A 99 11.93 33.82 -19.66
CA LEU A 99 13.09 33.44 -18.85
C LEU A 99 14.12 34.57 -18.71
N ASP A 100 14.30 35.40 -19.73
CA ASP A 100 15.18 36.57 -19.69
C ASP A 100 14.65 37.66 -18.73
N SER A 101 13.34 37.73 -18.55
CA SER A 101 12.71 38.61 -17.56
C SER A 101 12.91 38.16 -16.11
N LEU A 102 13.32 36.90 -15.89
CA LEU A 102 13.38 36.30 -14.56
C LEU A 102 14.69 36.56 -13.82
N PRO A 103 14.64 36.78 -12.49
CA PRO A 103 15.83 36.65 -11.65
C PRO A 103 16.39 35.24 -11.81
N LYS A 104 17.70 35.14 -12.07
CA LYS A 104 18.40 33.86 -12.22
C LYS A 104 18.18 33.00 -10.98
N ASN A 105 17.49 31.88 -11.17
CA ASN A 105 17.26 30.85 -10.17
C ASN A 105 17.52 29.47 -10.79
N LYS A 106 17.57 28.42 -9.98
CA LYS A 106 17.94 27.07 -10.45
C LYS A 106 16.98 26.51 -11.51
N GLU A 107 15.69 26.82 -11.41
CA GLU A 107 14.67 26.33 -12.34
C GLU A 107 14.75 27.05 -13.69
N CYS A 108 14.99 28.37 -13.68
CA CYS A 108 15.28 29.17 -14.87
C CYS A 108 16.57 28.68 -15.55
N ASP A 109 17.63 28.46 -14.77
CA ASP A 109 18.90 27.95 -15.28
C ASP A 109 18.76 26.55 -15.92
N LEU A 110 17.92 25.69 -15.33
CA LEU A 110 17.58 24.38 -15.87
C LEU A 110 16.75 24.48 -17.16
N MET A 111 15.78 25.39 -17.21
CA MET A 111 14.98 25.63 -18.41
C MET A 111 15.82 26.19 -19.56
N LEU A 112 16.75 27.13 -19.28
CA LEU A 112 17.71 27.61 -20.27
C LEU A 112 18.61 26.49 -20.79
N PHE A 113 19.00 25.55 -19.94
CA PHE A 113 19.69 24.33 -20.36
C PHE A 113 18.80 23.45 -21.25
N VAL A 114 17.52 23.25 -20.93
CA VAL A 114 16.58 22.52 -21.81
C VAL A 114 16.48 23.19 -23.19
N LEU A 115 16.38 24.52 -23.23
CA LEU A 115 16.09 25.30 -24.44
C LEU A 115 17.23 25.45 -25.45
N GLY A 116 18.48 25.26 -25.06
CA GLY A 116 19.62 25.50 -25.97
C GLY A 116 20.68 26.40 -25.38
N GLU A 117 20.24 27.32 -24.53
CA GLU A 117 21.00 28.51 -24.15
C GLU A 117 22.10 28.24 -23.13
N ARG A 118 22.12 27.05 -22.53
CA ARG A 118 23.24 26.58 -21.71
C ARG A 118 23.76 25.24 -22.18
N GLN A 119 25.09 25.10 -22.12
CA GLN A 119 25.78 23.85 -22.44
C GLN A 119 25.71 22.82 -21.30
N ARG A 120 25.58 23.27 -20.05
CA ARG A 120 25.56 22.40 -18.86
C ARG A 120 24.36 22.73 -17.96
N PRO A 121 23.74 21.72 -17.33
CA PRO A 121 22.69 21.96 -16.34
C PRO A 121 23.28 22.62 -15.07
N PRO A 122 22.46 23.21 -14.21
CA PRO A 122 22.91 23.80 -12.95
C PRO A 122 23.68 22.77 -12.10
N PRO A 123 24.83 23.13 -11.49
CA PRO A 123 25.70 22.19 -10.77
C PRO A 123 25.05 21.55 -9.52
N ASP A 124 23.98 22.16 -9.02
CA ASP A 124 23.22 21.75 -7.86
C ASP A 124 21.80 21.28 -8.21
N TRP A 125 21.54 21.02 -9.49
CA TRP A 125 20.34 20.33 -9.92
C TRP A 125 20.42 18.87 -9.50
N SER A 126 19.45 18.43 -8.69
CA SER A 126 19.18 17.00 -8.49
C SER A 126 17.82 16.68 -9.12
N ALA A 127 17.76 15.61 -9.91
CA ALA A 127 16.49 15.04 -10.33
C ALA A 127 15.60 14.83 -9.09
N GLY A 128 14.44 15.48 -9.06
CA GLY A 128 13.50 15.42 -7.93
C GLY A 128 13.60 16.55 -6.89
N THR A 129 14.26 17.69 -7.15
CA THR A 129 14.19 18.85 -6.23
C THR A 129 12.77 19.39 -6.02
N GLN A 130 11.87 19.22 -7.00
CA GLN A 130 10.44 19.50 -6.87
C GLN A 130 9.64 18.30 -7.41
N PRO A 131 8.83 17.60 -6.60
CA PRO A 131 8.05 16.44 -7.03
C PRO A 131 6.78 16.83 -7.81
N ASP A 132 6.76 18.02 -8.41
CA ASP A 132 5.63 18.48 -9.22
C ASP A 132 5.90 18.30 -10.71
N TRP A 133 4.85 18.51 -11.52
CA TRP A 133 4.91 18.30 -12.96
C TRP A 133 6.04 19.09 -13.62
N VAL A 134 6.27 20.34 -13.21
CA VAL A 134 7.35 21.18 -13.76
C VAL A 134 8.72 20.57 -13.47
N GLY A 135 8.96 20.13 -12.24
CA GLY A 135 10.21 19.46 -11.88
C GLY A 135 10.42 18.15 -12.65
N MET A 136 9.36 17.36 -12.85
CA MET A 136 9.42 16.11 -13.60
C MET A 136 9.66 16.34 -15.10
N THR A 137 8.94 17.27 -15.72
CA THR A 137 9.05 17.59 -17.15
C THR A 137 10.39 18.24 -17.48
N LEU A 138 10.86 19.20 -16.67
CA LEU A 138 12.20 19.76 -16.82
C LEU A 138 13.28 18.69 -16.68
N SER A 139 13.12 17.77 -15.72
CA SER A 139 14.05 16.65 -15.56
C SER A 139 14.03 15.73 -16.78
N HIS A 140 12.85 15.41 -17.31
CA HIS A 140 12.71 14.60 -18.51
C HIS A 140 13.45 15.23 -19.70
N TYR A 141 13.18 16.49 -20.03
CA TYR A 141 13.86 17.18 -21.13
C TYR A 141 15.35 17.34 -20.91
N ALA A 142 15.76 17.69 -19.69
CA ALA A 142 17.18 17.77 -19.36
C ALA A 142 17.84 16.40 -19.58
N PHE A 143 17.20 15.30 -19.17
CA PHE A 143 17.70 13.95 -19.41
C PHE A 143 17.72 13.56 -20.89
N SER A 144 16.68 13.86 -21.67
CA SER A 144 16.66 13.59 -23.10
C SER A 144 17.77 14.34 -23.85
N ARG A 145 18.06 15.57 -23.43
CA ARG A 145 19.18 16.36 -23.97
C ARG A 145 20.53 15.79 -23.52
N LEU A 146 20.64 15.39 -22.26
CA LEU A 146 21.83 14.74 -21.72
C LEU A 146 22.09 13.38 -22.39
N GLU A 147 21.08 12.61 -22.79
CA GLU A 147 21.28 11.36 -23.53
C GLU A 147 21.87 11.57 -24.93
N GLN A 148 21.70 12.76 -25.51
CA GLN A 148 22.27 13.11 -26.81
C GLN A 148 23.76 13.50 -26.73
N ASP A 149 24.32 13.69 -25.52
CA ASP A 149 25.68 14.18 -25.32
C ASP A 149 26.53 13.15 -24.54
N ALA A 150 27.72 12.82 -25.03
CA ALA A 150 28.51 11.71 -24.46
C ALA A 150 29.04 12.00 -23.04
N GLU A 151 29.31 13.26 -22.70
CA GLU A 151 29.66 13.70 -21.34
C GLU A 151 28.48 13.54 -20.36
N ALA A 152 27.28 13.52 -20.89
CA ALA A 152 26.07 13.57 -20.11
C ALA A 152 25.54 12.19 -19.69
N ALA A 153 26.08 11.11 -20.27
CA ALA A 153 25.95 9.75 -19.72
C ALA A 153 26.59 9.64 -18.32
N GLU A 154 27.73 10.30 -18.07
CA GLU A 154 28.34 10.32 -16.73
C GLU A 154 27.49 11.12 -15.74
N MET A 155 26.95 12.27 -16.18
CA MET A 155 26.07 13.10 -15.37
C MET A 155 24.77 12.36 -15.03
N MET A 156 24.19 11.64 -15.99
CA MET A 156 23.07 10.71 -15.80
C MET A 156 23.34 9.67 -14.71
N PHE A 157 24.52 9.05 -14.74
CA PHE A 157 24.90 8.07 -13.74
C PHE A 157 25.00 8.69 -12.33
N ARG A 158 25.52 9.92 -12.22
CA ARG A 158 25.57 10.66 -10.94
C ARG A 158 24.18 11.02 -10.44
N LEU A 159 23.29 11.50 -11.31
CA LEU A 159 21.93 11.90 -10.94
C LEU A 159 21.08 10.72 -10.50
N ARG A 160 21.11 9.60 -11.24
CA ARG A 160 20.46 8.35 -10.81
C ARG A 160 20.96 7.88 -9.45
N ARG A 161 22.25 8.08 -9.14
CA ARG A 161 22.82 7.73 -7.83
C ARG A 161 22.31 8.66 -6.71
N VAL A 162 22.09 9.94 -6.99
CA VAL A 162 21.51 10.90 -6.03
C VAL A 162 20.02 10.62 -5.82
N GLU A 163 19.27 10.44 -6.89
CA GLU A 163 17.84 10.08 -6.85
C GLU A 163 17.62 8.80 -6.04
N LYS A 164 18.42 7.76 -6.31
CA LYS A 164 18.36 6.50 -5.54
C LYS A 164 18.67 6.71 -4.05
N LYS A 165 19.57 7.64 -3.70
CA LYS A 165 19.87 7.98 -2.30
C LYS A 165 18.73 8.76 -1.63
N GLU A 166 18.12 9.71 -2.32
CA GLU A 166 17.01 10.49 -1.77
C GLU A 166 15.72 9.66 -1.64
N GLN A 167 15.42 8.82 -2.64
CA GLN A 167 14.39 7.79 -2.53
C GLN A 167 14.66 6.89 -1.32
N GLN A 168 15.89 6.38 -1.15
CA GLN A 168 16.25 5.57 0.02
C GLN A 168 16.02 6.31 1.35
N LYS A 169 16.39 7.59 1.46
CA LYS A 169 16.13 8.40 2.67
C LYS A 169 14.64 8.64 2.93
N PHE A 170 13.87 8.86 1.87
CA PHE A 170 12.41 9.00 1.96
C PHE A 170 11.77 7.71 2.48
N HIS A 171 12.15 6.56 1.91
CA HIS A 171 11.69 5.25 2.36
C HIS A 171 12.07 4.97 3.82
N VAL A 172 13.32 5.21 4.24
CA VAL A 172 13.74 5.05 5.65
C VAL A 172 12.89 5.90 6.60
N ARG A 173 12.57 7.14 6.22
CA ARG A 173 11.71 8.03 7.03
C ARG A 173 10.26 7.52 7.09
N MET A 174 9.72 7.06 5.97
CA MET A 174 8.38 6.47 5.91
C MET A 174 8.30 5.18 6.75
N LEU A 175 9.29 4.29 6.62
CA LEU A 175 9.41 3.03 7.38
C LEU A 175 9.45 3.30 8.89
N THR A 176 10.29 4.23 9.32
CA THR A 176 10.46 4.58 10.74
C THR A 176 9.15 5.13 11.32
N ARG A 177 8.42 5.95 10.56
CA ARG A 177 7.11 6.49 10.95
C ARG A 177 6.03 5.40 10.99
N GLY A 178 5.98 4.53 9.99
CA GLY A 178 5.07 3.38 9.94
C GLY A 178 5.28 2.45 11.13
N LEU A 179 6.53 2.02 11.37
CA LEU A 179 6.90 1.18 12.52
C LEU A 179 6.51 1.82 13.87
N ALA A 180 6.72 3.13 14.02
CA ALA A 180 6.36 3.85 15.24
C ALA A 180 4.84 3.89 15.48
N MET A 181 4.04 4.20 14.45
CA MET A 181 2.57 4.22 14.53
C MET A 181 2.01 2.84 14.90
N VAL A 182 2.71 1.79 14.49
CA VAL A 182 2.27 0.41 14.64
C VAL A 182 2.63 -0.12 16.00
N GLY A 183 3.87 0.11 16.44
CA GLY A 183 4.27 -0.16 17.82
C GLY A 183 3.31 0.53 18.78
N PHE A 184 2.90 1.76 18.47
CA PHE A 184 1.92 2.49 19.26
C PHE A 184 0.52 1.87 19.23
N GLY A 185 -0.01 1.52 18.05
CA GLY A 185 -1.31 0.87 17.92
C GLY A 185 -1.38 -0.50 18.61
N LEU A 186 -0.30 -1.28 18.52
CA LEU A 186 -0.11 -2.55 19.23
C LEU A 186 -0.12 -2.37 20.76
N LEU A 187 0.66 -1.41 21.26
CA LEU A 187 0.75 -1.13 22.69
C LEU A 187 -0.60 -0.65 23.24
N LEU A 188 -1.32 0.21 22.51
CA LEU A 188 -2.67 0.64 22.88
C LEU A 188 -3.67 -0.53 22.89
N SER A 189 -3.70 -1.33 21.82
CA SER A 189 -4.56 -2.51 21.72
C SER A 189 -4.30 -3.50 22.85
N MET A 190 -3.03 -3.82 23.13
CA MET A 190 -2.64 -4.71 24.22
C MET A 190 -2.98 -4.13 25.59
N TYR A 191 -2.72 -2.84 25.81
CA TYR A 191 -3.01 -2.15 27.07
C TYR A 191 -4.50 -2.14 27.39
N PHE A 192 -5.34 -1.69 26.45
CA PHE A 192 -6.79 -1.62 26.64
C PHE A 192 -7.41 -3.00 26.74
N SER A 193 -6.94 -3.97 25.95
CA SER A 193 -7.39 -5.35 26.04
C SER A 193 -7.09 -5.94 27.42
N HIS A 194 -5.87 -5.74 27.94
CA HIS A 194 -5.48 -6.22 29.26
C HIS A 194 -6.29 -5.55 30.38
N ARG A 195 -6.47 -4.23 30.31
CA ARG A 195 -7.25 -3.46 31.30
C ARG A 195 -8.72 -3.88 31.35
N TYR A 196 -9.37 -3.98 30.20
CA TYR A 196 -10.77 -4.38 30.11
C TYR A 196 -11.01 -5.79 30.68
N LEU A 197 -10.14 -6.74 30.34
CA LEU A 197 -10.26 -8.12 30.80
C LEU A 197 -10.04 -8.28 32.31
N LYS A 198 -9.10 -7.50 32.87
CA LYS A 198 -8.91 -7.45 34.32
C LYS A 198 -10.14 -6.92 35.05
N LEU A 199 -10.92 -6.04 34.42
CA LEU A 199 -12.16 -5.51 34.98
C LEU A 199 -13.33 -6.51 34.91
N GLU A 200 -13.40 -7.37 33.90
CA GLU A 200 -14.48 -8.37 33.76
C GLU A 200 -14.22 -9.70 34.50
N GLY A 201 -13.02 -9.94 35.05
CA GLY A 201 -12.71 -11.17 35.77
C GLY A 201 -12.79 -12.44 34.92
N LYS A 202 -12.74 -12.32 33.59
CA LYS A 202 -12.86 -13.44 32.65
C LYS A 202 -11.50 -14.00 32.27
N ASP A 203 -11.42 -15.34 32.27
CA ASP A 203 -10.24 -16.05 31.80
C ASP A 203 -10.22 -16.15 30.27
N PHE A 204 -9.01 -16.11 29.72
CA PHE A 204 -8.72 -15.63 28.37
C PHE A 204 -9.17 -16.54 27.21
N PHE A 205 -9.56 -17.80 27.46
CA PHE A 205 -9.52 -18.85 26.45
C PHE A 205 -10.78 -19.69 26.43
N GLN A 206 -11.75 -19.32 25.58
CA GLN A 206 -12.95 -20.12 25.33
C GLN A 206 -12.86 -20.97 24.05
N LEU A 207 -11.76 -20.86 23.29
CA LEU A 207 -11.60 -21.61 22.05
C LEU A 207 -11.39 -23.10 22.33
N LYS A 208 -12.35 -23.91 21.87
CA LYS A 208 -12.24 -25.37 21.94
C LYS A 208 -11.21 -25.85 20.91
N PRO A 209 -10.14 -26.55 21.33
CA PRO A 209 -9.18 -27.14 20.39
C PRO A 209 -9.82 -28.24 19.54
N LEU A 210 -9.25 -28.48 18.35
CA LEU A 210 -9.65 -29.62 17.50
C LEU A 210 -8.58 -30.70 17.60
N TYR A 211 -8.91 -31.84 18.22
CA TYR A 211 -7.98 -32.96 18.37
C TYR A 211 -7.94 -33.82 17.10
N LEU A 212 -7.25 -33.33 16.07
CA LEU A 212 -6.83 -34.14 14.92
C LEU A 212 -5.33 -34.41 15.00
N PRO A 213 -4.86 -35.61 14.59
CA PRO A 213 -3.43 -35.89 14.51
C PRO A 213 -2.75 -34.90 13.56
N PHE A 214 -1.64 -34.29 13.99
CA PHE A 214 -0.89 -33.33 13.18
C PHE A 214 -0.46 -33.90 11.81
N HIS A 215 -0.10 -35.18 11.74
CA HIS A 215 0.25 -35.85 10.48
C HIS A 215 -0.89 -35.81 9.45
N SER A 216 -2.15 -35.96 9.87
CA SER A 216 -3.31 -35.88 8.97
C SER A 216 -3.45 -34.50 8.33
N LEU A 217 -3.05 -33.45 9.04
CA LEU A 217 -3.05 -32.08 8.52
C LEU A 217 -1.95 -31.87 7.47
N LEU A 218 -0.75 -32.41 7.71
CA LEU A 218 0.36 -32.33 6.76
C LEU A 218 0.07 -33.08 5.46
N VAL A 219 -0.46 -34.31 5.57
CA VAL A 219 -0.88 -35.11 4.41
C VAL A 219 -1.96 -34.36 3.61
N PHE A 220 -2.88 -33.67 4.29
CA PHE A 220 -3.84 -32.79 3.62
C PHE A 220 -3.16 -31.66 2.85
N MET A 221 -2.31 -30.86 3.50
CA MET A 221 -1.69 -29.71 2.85
C MET A 221 -0.93 -30.15 1.60
N ALA A 222 -0.17 -31.25 1.69
CA ALA A 222 0.54 -31.82 0.55
C ALA A 222 -0.42 -32.31 -0.56
N GLY A 223 -1.47 -33.06 -0.20
CA GLY A 223 -2.45 -33.58 -1.14
C GLY A 223 -3.27 -32.48 -1.82
N PHE A 224 -3.70 -31.46 -1.07
CA PHE A 224 -4.39 -30.29 -1.59
C PHE A 224 -3.50 -29.56 -2.59
N CYS A 225 -2.26 -29.23 -2.22
CA CYS A 225 -1.35 -28.51 -3.11
C CYS A 225 -1.11 -29.31 -4.39
N ALA A 226 -0.92 -30.63 -4.29
CA ALA A 226 -0.73 -31.49 -5.46
C ALA A 226 -1.96 -31.51 -6.38
N ILE A 227 -3.16 -31.68 -5.83
CA ILE A 227 -4.41 -31.68 -6.60
C ILE A 227 -4.66 -30.30 -7.22
N TYR A 228 -4.47 -29.24 -6.45
CA TYR A 228 -4.62 -27.87 -6.93
C TYR A 228 -3.68 -27.59 -8.10
N LEU A 229 -2.39 -27.89 -7.96
CA LEU A 229 -1.41 -27.70 -9.02
C LEU A 229 -1.76 -28.53 -10.26
N LEU A 230 -2.19 -29.77 -10.09
CA LEU A 230 -2.63 -30.62 -11.19
C LEU A 230 -3.86 -30.05 -11.91
N VAL A 231 -4.90 -29.67 -11.16
CA VAL A 231 -6.12 -29.08 -11.71
C VAL A 231 -5.82 -27.77 -12.40
N TYR A 232 -4.97 -26.93 -11.82
CA TYR A 232 -4.54 -25.66 -12.41
C TYR A 232 -3.81 -25.90 -13.73
N GLN A 233 -2.82 -26.80 -13.78
CA GLN A 233 -2.08 -27.12 -15.00
C GLN A 233 -2.98 -27.68 -16.11
N LEU A 234 -3.99 -28.49 -15.76
CA LEU A 234 -4.93 -29.04 -16.73
C LEU A 234 -5.92 -27.98 -17.24
N LEU A 235 -6.27 -27.00 -16.41
CA LEU A 235 -7.24 -25.97 -16.77
C LEU A 235 -6.60 -24.74 -17.42
N GLU A 236 -5.33 -24.43 -17.14
CA GLU A 236 -4.65 -23.23 -17.66
C GLU A 236 -4.82 -23.05 -19.19
N PRO A 237 -4.66 -24.07 -20.05
CA PRO A 237 -4.90 -23.91 -21.49
C PRO A 237 -6.35 -23.54 -21.81
N LEU A 238 -7.32 -24.09 -21.08
CA LEU A 238 -8.74 -23.78 -21.24
C LEU A 238 -9.09 -22.38 -20.73
N LEU A 239 -8.43 -21.94 -19.66
CA LEU A 239 -8.62 -20.62 -19.07
C LEU A 239 -8.06 -19.50 -19.94
N SER A 240 -7.00 -19.77 -20.73
CA SER A 240 -6.37 -18.79 -21.61
C SER A 240 -7.30 -18.21 -22.69
N GLY A 241 -8.37 -18.93 -23.04
CA GLY A 241 -9.39 -18.49 -24.00
C GLY A 241 -10.60 -17.78 -23.39
N LEU A 242 -10.66 -17.64 -22.06
CA LEU A 242 -11.81 -17.03 -21.37
C LEU A 242 -11.61 -15.52 -21.18
N PRO A 243 -12.71 -14.74 -20.98
CA PRO A 243 -12.60 -13.35 -20.58
C PRO A 243 -11.71 -13.21 -19.33
N THR A 244 -10.87 -12.18 -19.27
CA THR A 244 -9.84 -11.99 -18.23
C THR A 244 -10.39 -12.15 -16.80
N ILE A 245 -11.60 -11.64 -16.55
CA ILE A 245 -12.25 -11.80 -15.24
C ILE A 245 -12.52 -13.27 -14.89
N VAL A 246 -12.97 -14.08 -15.85
CA VAL A 246 -13.24 -15.50 -15.64
C VAL A 246 -11.92 -16.23 -15.40
N ALA A 247 -10.88 -15.94 -16.19
CA ALA A 247 -9.56 -16.53 -16.01
C ALA A 247 -8.95 -16.24 -14.63
N LEU A 248 -9.15 -15.03 -14.08
CA LEU A 248 -8.64 -14.65 -12.76
C LEU A 248 -9.46 -15.22 -11.59
N LEU A 249 -10.78 -15.32 -11.74
CA LEU A 249 -11.65 -15.83 -10.68
C LEU A 249 -11.63 -17.36 -10.59
N THR A 250 -11.39 -18.06 -11.70
CA THR A 250 -11.51 -19.52 -11.76
C THR A 250 -10.56 -20.27 -10.81
N PRO A 251 -9.25 -19.94 -10.71
CA PRO A 251 -8.35 -20.58 -9.76
C PRO A 251 -8.84 -20.46 -8.32
N GLY A 252 -9.32 -19.26 -7.96
CA GLY A 252 -9.90 -18.97 -6.66
C GLY A 252 -11.13 -19.80 -6.31
N VAL A 253 -12.06 -19.90 -7.26
CA VAL A 253 -13.27 -20.73 -7.10
C VAL A 253 -12.91 -22.21 -6.97
N ILE A 254 -11.91 -22.68 -7.71
CA ILE A 254 -11.42 -24.07 -7.62
C ILE A 254 -10.81 -24.32 -6.23
N GLU A 255 -9.94 -23.44 -5.75
CA GLU A 255 -9.36 -23.54 -4.39
C GLU A 255 -10.45 -23.66 -3.33
N MET A 256 -11.44 -22.78 -3.43
CA MET A 256 -12.60 -22.72 -2.56
C MET A 256 -13.43 -24.01 -2.60
N VAL A 257 -13.73 -24.55 -3.78
CA VAL A 257 -14.48 -25.82 -3.93
C VAL A 257 -13.69 -26.98 -3.35
N LEU A 258 -12.40 -27.09 -3.69
CA LEU A 258 -11.53 -28.16 -3.17
C LEU A 258 -11.43 -28.10 -1.64
N ALA A 259 -11.28 -26.90 -1.08
CA ALA A 259 -11.26 -26.70 0.36
C ALA A 259 -12.58 -27.10 1.03
N MET A 260 -13.72 -26.70 0.47
CA MET A 260 -15.05 -27.06 0.99
C MET A 260 -15.31 -28.57 0.95
N VAL A 261 -15.00 -29.23 -0.17
CA VAL A 261 -15.13 -30.68 -0.35
C VAL A 261 -14.34 -31.40 0.72
N TRP A 262 -13.12 -30.93 1.00
CA TRP A 262 -12.27 -31.56 1.99
C TRP A 262 -12.69 -31.28 3.43
N VAL A 263 -13.05 -30.03 3.78
CA VAL A 263 -13.66 -29.71 5.09
C VAL A 263 -14.83 -30.67 5.32
N LYS A 264 -15.72 -30.80 4.34
CA LYS A 264 -16.83 -31.75 4.41
C LYS A 264 -16.34 -33.18 4.62
N PHE A 265 -15.35 -33.68 3.88
CA PHE A 265 -14.80 -35.03 4.04
C PHE A 265 -14.22 -35.30 5.43
N VAL A 266 -13.40 -34.39 5.97
CA VAL A 266 -12.77 -34.53 7.29
C VAL A 266 -13.81 -34.53 8.40
N PHE A 267 -14.78 -33.61 8.34
CA PHE A 267 -15.82 -33.51 9.35
C PHE A 267 -16.87 -34.63 9.23
N PHE A 268 -17.21 -35.08 8.01
CA PHE A 268 -18.15 -36.19 7.79
C PHE A 268 -17.66 -37.50 8.42
N LYS A 269 -16.35 -37.77 8.40
CA LYS A 269 -15.82 -39.04 8.91
C LYS A 269 -15.82 -39.14 10.44
N LYS A 270 -16.01 -38.03 11.18
CA LYS A 270 -15.75 -38.01 12.63
C LYS A 270 -16.82 -37.48 13.59
N SER A 271 -17.92 -36.85 13.16
CA SER A 271 -19.18 -36.65 13.93
C SER A 271 -20.00 -35.45 13.43
N ARG A 272 -21.24 -35.35 13.92
CA ARG A 272 -22.20 -34.24 13.81
C ARG A 272 -21.68 -32.91 14.39
N PHE A 273 -20.47 -32.49 14.03
CA PHE A 273 -19.91 -31.22 14.48
C PHE A 273 -20.72 -30.07 13.86
N PRO A 274 -21.41 -29.24 14.65
CA PRO A 274 -22.09 -28.07 14.12
C PRO A 274 -21.02 -27.05 13.71
N ILE A 275 -20.61 -27.11 12.43
CA ILE A 275 -19.53 -26.29 11.87
C ILE A 275 -19.76 -24.82 12.23
N PHE A 276 -20.96 -24.30 12.01
CA PHE A 276 -21.30 -22.89 12.25
C PHE A 276 -21.21 -22.47 13.73
N GLU A 277 -21.62 -23.32 14.68
CA GLU A 277 -21.45 -23.05 16.11
C GLU A 277 -19.98 -23.09 16.50
N SER A 278 -19.25 -24.07 15.96
CA SER A 278 -17.83 -24.16 16.20
C SER A 278 -17.12 -22.91 15.69
N LEU A 279 -17.52 -22.33 14.55
CA LEU A 279 -16.92 -21.12 13.99
C LEU A 279 -17.26 -19.82 14.75
N GLY A 280 -18.16 -19.90 15.75
CA GLY A 280 -18.57 -18.76 16.57
C GLY A 280 -19.58 -17.82 15.88
N ILE A 281 -20.23 -18.25 14.81
CA ILE A 281 -21.07 -17.41 13.94
C ILE A 281 -22.36 -16.91 14.63
N GLY A 282 -22.77 -17.49 15.76
CA GLY A 282 -24.01 -17.13 16.47
C GLY A 282 -23.86 -16.24 17.71
N ASN A 283 -22.65 -15.93 18.18
CA ASN A 283 -22.43 -15.28 19.47
C ASN A 283 -21.77 -13.90 19.33
N LEU A 284 -22.25 -13.11 18.37
CA LEU A 284 -21.71 -11.80 18.02
C LEU A 284 -22.16 -10.73 19.02
N GLN A 285 -21.73 -10.85 20.28
CA GLN A 285 -21.80 -9.71 21.20
C GLN A 285 -20.70 -8.72 20.81
N MET A 286 -21.00 -7.83 19.85
CA MET A 286 -20.13 -6.70 19.48
C MET A 286 -20.02 -5.75 20.68
N ARG A 287 -19.08 -6.05 21.57
CA ARG A 287 -18.67 -5.17 22.66
C ARG A 287 -17.60 -4.22 22.12
N TRP A 288 -17.42 -3.06 22.75
CA TRP A 288 -16.33 -2.13 22.47
C TRP A 288 -14.96 -2.82 22.37
N PHE A 289 -14.77 -3.89 23.15
CA PHE A 289 -13.61 -4.76 23.10
C PHE A 289 -13.35 -5.39 21.71
N THR A 290 -14.38 -5.88 21.01
CA THR A 290 -14.24 -6.43 19.65
C THR A 290 -13.81 -5.35 18.67
N LEU A 291 -14.35 -4.13 18.83
CA LEU A 291 -13.96 -2.97 18.03
C LEU A 291 -12.47 -2.62 18.21
N PHE A 292 -11.98 -2.60 19.46
CA PHE A 292 -10.56 -2.37 19.75
C PHE A 292 -9.65 -3.44 19.17
N GLN A 293 -10.08 -4.70 19.16
CA GLN A 293 -9.31 -5.77 18.53
C GLN A 293 -9.26 -5.65 17.01
N ILE A 294 -10.36 -5.22 16.37
CA ILE A 294 -10.40 -4.91 14.95
C ILE A 294 -9.42 -3.77 14.65
N ILE A 295 -9.50 -2.66 15.39
CA ILE A 295 -8.61 -1.51 15.20
C ILE A 295 -7.15 -1.91 15.42
N GLY A 296 -6.87 -2.69 16.47
CA GLY A 296 -5.53 -3.19 16.75
C GLY A 296 -4.99 -4.11 15.65
N GLY A 297 -5.82 -5.05 15.16
CA GLY A 297 -5.49 -5.94 14.05
C GLY A 297 -5.22 -5.18 12.75
N LEU A 298 -6.08 -4.22 12.41
CA LEU A 298 -5.90 -3.34 11.25
C LEU A 298 -4.63 -2.49 11.37
N SER A 299 -4.33 -1.97 12.58
CA SER A 299 -3.10 -1.21 12.82
C SER A 299 -1.84 -2.05 12.59
N ILE A 300 -1.84 -3.30 13.06
CA ILE A 300 -0.74 -4.25 12.85
C ILE A 300 -0.52 -4.49 11.37
N VAL A 301 -1.58 -4.76 10.62
CA VAL A 301 -1.40 -5.05 9.20
C VAL A 301 -1.08 -3.81 8.39
N PHE A 302 -1.65 -2.65 8.71
CA PHE A 302 -1.24 -1.38 8.09
C PHE A 302 0.27 -1.13 8.27
N ALA A 303 0.84 -1.55 9.40
CA ALA A 303 2.30 -1.62 9.57
C ALA A 303 3.01 -2.44 8.53
N LEU A 304 2.52 -3.67 8.39
CA LEU A 304 3.14 -4.72 7.63
C LEU A 304 3.02 -4.42 6.15
N PHE A 305 1.95 -3.71 5.77
CA PHE A 305 1.80 -3.09 4.46
C PHE A 305 2.85 -2.00 4.23
N ILE A 306 3.05 -1.05 5.17
CA ILE A 306 4.12 -0.04 5.04
C ILE A 306 5.51 -0.69 4.98
N LEU A 307 5.75 -1.71 5.80
CA LEU A 307 6.98 -2.52 5.77
C LEU A 307 7.11 -3.30 4.45
N GLY A 308 6.00 -3.78 3.90
CA GLY A 308 5.91 -4.55 2.67
C GLY A 308 6.20 -3.73 1.43
N LEU A 309 5.76 -2.47 1.39
CA LEU A 309 6.12 -1.49 0.35
C LEU A 309 7.65 -1.30 0.24
N ASP A 310 8.36 -1.43 1.35
CA ASP A 310 9.82 -1.31 1.39
C ASP A 310 10.51 -2.61 0.91
N LEU A 311 9.89 -3.78 1.11
CA LEU A 311 10.43 -5.05 0.63
C LEU A 311 10.29 -5.25 -0.89
N SER A 312 9.23 -4.72 -1.52
CA SER A 312 9.11 -4.71 -2.98
C SER A 312 10.23 -3.90 -3.66
N TYR A 313 10.80 -2.90 -2.97
CA TYR A 313 11.98 -2.16 -3.45
C TYR A 313 13.26 -3.02 -3.47
N PHE A 314 13.41 -3.96 -2.52
CA PHE A 314 14.51 -4.93 -2.51
C PHE A 314 14.29 -6.13 -3.43
N TRP A 315 13.06 -6.34 -3.92
CA TRP A 315 12.69 -7.47 -4.79
C TRP A 315 11.90 -7.00 -6.03
N PRO A 316 12.56 -6.38 -7.04
CA PRO A 316 11.91 -5.71 -8.17
C PRO A 316 11.16 -6.64 -9.15
N TYR A 317 11.28 -7.96 -9.00
CA TYR A 317 10.74 -8.94 -9.96
C TYR A 317 9.27 -9.33 -9.71
N ALA A 318 8.59 -8.78 -8.70
CA ALA A 318 7.30 -9.29 -8.26
C ALA A 318 6.04 -8.62 -8.84
N SER A 319 6.10 -7.45 -9.50
CA SER A 319 4.87 -6.64 -9.65
C SER A 319 4.53 -6.03 -11.03
N SER A 320 5.32 -6.22 -12.09
CA SER A 320 5.06 -5.44 -13.32
C SER A 320 3.86 -5.88 -14.18
N GLY A 321 3.33 -7.10 -14.01
CA GLY A 321 2.25 -7.62 -14.88
C GLY A 321 0.85 -7.69 -14.25
N SER A 322 0.74 -7.94 -12.94
CA SER A 322 -0.54 -8.22 -12.29
C SER A 322 -1.30 -6.95 -11.88
N SER A 323 -0.59 -5.89 -11.46
CA SER A 323 -1.19 -4.64 -11.00
C SER A 323 -2.04 -3.95 -12.09
N GLN A 324 -1.54 -3.91 -13.34
CA GLN A 324 -2.27 -3.31 -14.47
C GLN A 324 -3.55 -4.07 -14.83
N GLN A 325 -3.53 -5.41 -14.71
CA GLN A 325 -4.72 -6.23 -14.95
C GLN A 325 -5.81 -5.97 -13.90
N PHE A 326 -5.42 -5.78 -12.63
CA PHE A 326 -6.37 -5.39 -11.57
C PHE A 326 -6.97 -4.01 -11.82
N ILE A 327 -6.16 -3.02 -12.23
CA ILE A 327 -6.65 -1.67 -12.55
C ILE A 327 -7.66 -1.73 -13.70
N ALA A 328 -7.32 -2.42 -14.79
CA ALA A 328 -8.22 -2.57 -15.93
C ALA A 328 -9.58 -3.22 -15.57
N LEU A 329 -9.58 -4.16 -14.62
CA LEU A 329 -10.82 -4.77 -14.12
C LEU A 329 -11.60 -3.85 -13.19
N LEU A 330 -10.92 -3.00 -12.43
CA LEU A 330 -11.56 -2.01 -11.56
C LEU A 330 -12.21 -0.86 -12.36
N ASP A 331 -11.64 -0.51 -13.51
CA ASP A 331 -12.18 0.52 -14.39
C ASP A 331 -13.48 0.10 -15.10
N ASP A 332 -13.72 -1.21 -15.28
CA ASP A 332 -15.02 -1.73 -15.72
C ASP A 332 -15.98 -1.87 -14.53
N PRO A 333 -17.14 -1.18 -14.49
CA PRO A 333 -18.00 -1.15 -13.30
C PRO A 333 -18.48 -2.53 -12.82
N LEU A 334 -18.85 -3.41 -13.76
CA LEU A 334 -19.35 -4.74 -13.42
C LEU A 334 -18.21 -5.63 -12.91
N SER A 335 -17.10 -5.66 -13.64
CA SER A 335 -15.90 -6.42 -13.27
C SER A 335 -15.32 -5.93 -11.94
N GLY A 336 -15.29 -4.63 -11.71
CA GLY A 336 -14.80 -4.02 -10.49
C GLY A 336 -15.63 -4.41 -9.27
N VAL A 337 -16.96 -4.39 -9.38
CA VAL A 337 -17.86 -4.86 -8.30
C VAL A 337 -17.61 -6.34 -7.99
N PHE A 338 -17.52 -7.19 -9.01
CA PHE A 338 -17.24 -8.62 -8.81
C PHE A 338 -15.86 -8.86 -8.20
N LEU A 339 -14.84 -8.16 -8.67
CA LEU A 339 -13.48 -8.26 -8.18
C LEU A 339 -13.39 -7.83 -6.71
N ILE A 340 -13.99 -6.69 -6.35
CA ILE A 340 -14.05 -6.20 -4.96
C ILE A 340 -14.76 -7.22 -4.08
N PHE A 341 -15.95 -7.68 -4.49
CA PHE A 341 -16.71 -8.66 -3.70
C PHE A 341 -15.93 -9.97 -3.52
N TYR A 342 -15.29 -10.47 -4.59
CA TYR A 342 -14.50 -11.68 -4.53
C TYR A 342 -13.29 -11.52 -3.60
N LEU A 343 -12.45 -10.50 -3.81
CA LEU A 343 -11.20 -10.32 -3.07
C LEU A 343 -11.42 -9.87 -1.62
N CYS A 344 -12.46 -9.10 -1.34
CA CYS A 344 -12.67 -8.50 -0.02
C CYS A 344 -13.67 -9.28 0.84
N VAL A 345 -14.47 -10.17 0.24
CA VAL A 345 -15.50 -10.91 0.98
C VAL A 345 -15.33 -12.40 0.80
N LEU A 346 -15.49 -12.92 -0.42
CA LEU A 346 -15.50 -14.36 -0.65
C LEU A 346 -14.17 -15.00 -0.26
N ARG A 347 -13.07 -14.51 -0.83
CA ARG A 347 -11.74 -15.07 -0.59
C ARG A 347 -11.33 -15.06 0.89
N PRO A 348 -11.43 -13.93 1.63
CA PRO A 348 -11.21 -13.92 3.08
C PRO A 348 -12.11 -14.90 3.85
N CYS A 349 -13.38 -15.04 3.49
CA CYS A 349 -14.26 -16.03 4.12
C CYS A 349 -13.66 -17.44 4.04
N PHE A 350 -13.22 -17.86 2.85
CA PHE A 350 -12.67 -19.19 2.63
C PHE A 350 -11.33 -19.38 3.33
N GLU A 351 -10.42 -18.43 3.16
CA GLU A 351 -9.10 -18.48 3.78
C GLU A 351 -9.23 -18.56 5.30
N GLU A 352 -10.03 -17.71 5.94
CA GLU A 352 -10.20 -17.78 7.39
C GLU A 352 -10.82 -19.11 7.85
N ILE A 353 -11.79 -19.66 7.13
CA ILE A 353 -12.40 -20.97 7.48
C ILE A 353 -11.34 -22.07 7.51
N ILE A 354 -10.44 -22.10 6.53
CA ILE A 354 -9.36 -23.09 6.45
C ILE A 354 -8.30 -22.82 7.52
N PHE A 355 -7.76 -21.60 7.55
CA PHE A 355 -6.60 -21.29 8.37
C PHE A 355 -6.94 -21.14 9.85
N ARG A 356 -8.05 -20.49 10.19
CA ARG A 356 -8.46 -20.21 11.58
C ARG A 356 -9.46 -21.24 12.07
N GLY A 357 -10.45 -21.56 11.24
CA GLY A 357 -11.46 -22.57 11.56
C GLY A 357 -10.89 -23.98 11.71
N LEU A 358 -9.85 -24.33 10.94
CA LEU A 358 -9.29 -25.68 10.95
C LEU A 358 -7.81 -25.75 11.34
N ILE A 359 -6.88 -25.23 10.52
CA ILE A 359 -5.43 -25.41 10.72
C ILE A 359 -5.02 -24.94 12.12
N PHE A 360 -5.40 -23.71 12.49
CA PHE A 360 -5.10 -23.13 13.79
C PHE A 360 -5.67 -23.95 14.95
N ARG A 361 -6.90 -24.48 14.83
CA ARG A 361 -7.52 -25.29 15.89
C ARG A 361 -6.90 -26.65 16.05
N VAL A 362 -6.49 -27.28 14.94
CA VAL A 362 -5.72 -28.52 14.97
C VAL A 362 -4.40 -28.27 15.69
N LEU A 363 -3.67 -27.22 15.33
CA LEU A 363 -2.44 -26.85 16.00
C LEU A 363 -2.67 -26.56 17.48
N LEU A 364 -3.72 -25.81 17.83
CA LEU A 364 -4.05 -25.47 19.23
C LEU A 364 -4.34 -26.72 20.08
N GLY A 365 -4.84 -27.81 19.48
CA GLY A 365 -5.03 -29.08 20.16
C GLY A 365 -3.76 -29.91 20.38
N ASN A 366 -2.67 -29.59 19.67
CA ASN A 366 -1.42 -30.35 19.68
C ASN A 366 -0.22 -29.57 20.25
N VAL A 367 -0.24 -28.24 20.23
CA VAL A 367 0.87 -27.38 20.67
C VAL A 367 0.38 -26.18 21.49
N LYS A 368 1.32 -25.46 22.13
CA LYS A 368 1.02 -24.23 22.89
C LYS A 368 0.42 -23.14 21.99
N PRO A 369 -0.43 -22.24 22.53
CA PRO A 369 -1.13 -21.22 21.72
C PRO A 369 -0.23 -20.37 20.83
N MET A 370 0.91 -19.89 21.35
CA MET A 370 1.83 -19.07 20.56
C MET A 370 2.43 -19.85 19.39
N ALA A 371 2.75 -21.13 19.59
CA ALA A 371 3.24 -22.01 18.53
C ALA A 371 2.14 -22.30 17.50
N ALA A 372 0.88 -22.42 17.93
CA ALA A 372 -0.26 -22.57 17.02
C ALA A 372 -0.50 -21.31 16.18
N ILE A 373 -0.39 -20.12 16.78
CA ILE A 373 -0.51 -18.83 16.08
C ILE A 373 0.58 -18.73 15.01
N LEU A 374 1.84 -18.92 15.38
CA LEU A 374 2.96 -18.84 14.46
C LEU A 374 2.89 -19.93 13.38
N GLY A 375 2.57 -21.17 13.75
CA GLY A 375 2.44 -22.28 12.82
C GLY A 375 1.35 -22.04 11.76
N ALA A 376 0.15 -21.65 12.18
CA ALA A 376 -0.95 -21.36 11.25
C ALA A 376 -0.63 -20.18 10.32
N SER A 377 0.06 -19.17 10.85
CA SER A 377 0.47 -17.98 10.10
C SER A 377 1.58 -18.29 9.09
N LEU A 378 2.50 -19.20 9.42
CA LEU A 378 3.51 -19.71 8.50
C LEU A 378 2.87 -20.53 7.37
N PHE A 379 1.88 -21.37 7.66
CA PHE A 379 1.11 -22.05 6.60
C PHE A 379 0.40 -21.05 5.69
N PHE A 380 -0.24 -20.02 6.26
CA PHE A 380 -0.89 -18.96 5.49
C PHE A 380 0.10 -18.20 4.61
N MET A 381 1.29 -17.89 5.16
CA MET A 381 2.39 -17.27 4.41
C MET A 381 2.86 -18.18 3.28
N LEU A 382 3.12 -19.47 3.51
CA LEU A 382 3.64 -20.40 2.50
C LEU A 382 2.61 -20.70 1.40
N TRP A 383 1.32 -20.57 1.71
CA TRP A 383 0.23 -20.69 0.75
C TRP A 383 0.24 -19.55 -0.28
N HIS A 384 0.62 -18.36 0.16
CA HIS A 384 0.81 -17.22 -0.70
C HIS A 384 2.27 -17.24 -1.19
N ALA A 385 2.51 -16.99 -2.47
CA ALA A 385 3.87 -17.08 -3.03
C ALA A 385 4.91 -16.32 -2.18
N LEU A 386 6.20 -16.69 -2.28
CA LEU A 386 7.27 -16.08 -1.47
C LEU A 386 7.37 -14.54 -1.65
N SER A 387 6.84 -13.97 -2.73
CA SER A 387 6.71 -12.52 -2.90
C SER A 387 5.66 -11.96 -1.93
N GLY A 388 6.09 -11.10 -1.00
CA GLY A 388 5.21 -10.51 0.03
C GLY A 388 5.03 -11.35 1.29
N TRP A 389 5.88 -12.37 1.50
CA TRP A 389 5.81 -13.30 2.64
C TRP A 389 5.64 -12.62 4.01
N LEU A 390 6.32 -11.50 4.27
CA LEU A 390 6.23 -10.82 5.57
C LEU A 390 4.83 -10.22 5.82
N MET A 391 4.21 -9.68 4.76
CA MET A 391 2.84 -9.17 4.83
C MET A 391 1.87 -10.32 5.13
N PHE A 392 1.95 -11.42 4.39
CA PHE A 392 1.08 -12.58 4.59
C PHE A 392 1.29 -13.21 5.98
N LEU A 393 2.53 -13.37 6.44
CA LEU A 393 2.83 -13.86 7.79
C LEU A 393 2.19 -12.95 8.86
N GLY A 394 2.28 -11.65 8.66
CA GLY A 394 1.75 -10.67 9.59
C GLY A 394 0.22 -10.60 9.62
N VAL A 395 -0.45 -10.66 8.46
CA VAL A 395 -1.92 -10.87 8.36
C VAL A 395 -2.31 -12.19 9.01
N GLY A 396 -1.54 -13.24 8.73
CA GLY A 396 -1.51 -14.53 9.38
C GLY A 396 -1.70 -14.42 10.89
N CYS A 397 -0.70 -13.79 11.51
CA CYS A 397 -0.60 -13.59 12.95
C CYS A 397 -1.72 -12.73 13.50
N ALA A 398 -2.04 -11.60 12.85
CA ALA A 398 -3.08 -10.68 13.31
C ALA A 398 -4.44 -11.38 13.39
N CYS A 399 -4.85 -12.06 12.32
CA CYS A 399 -6.13 -12.77 12.29
C CYS A 399 -6.14 -13.98 13.23
N ALA A 400 -5.02 -14.72 13.37
CA ALA A 400 -4.92 -15.81 14.32
C ALA A 400 -5.01 -15.34 15.78
N VAL A 401 -4.37 -14.22 16.13
CA VAL A 401 -4.48 -13.59 17.46
C VAL A 401 -5.92 -13.15 17.72
N VAL A 402 -6.52 -12.40 16.81
CA VAL A 402 -7.90 -11.91 16.99
C VAL A 402 -8.89 -13.06 17.08
N PHE A 403 -8.76 -14.07 16.24
CA PHE A 403 -9.58 -15.27 16.35
C PHE A 403 -9.36 -15.98 17.67
N TYR A 404 -8.11 -16.14 18.11
CA TYR A 404 -7.78 -16.76 19.39
C TYR A 404 -8.41 -16.05 20.59
N ARG A 405 -8.53 -14.72 20.52
CA ARG A 405 -9.11 -13.90 21.59
C ARG A 405 -10.64 -13.81 21.52
N THR A 406 -11.22 -13.78 20.34
CA THR A 406 -12.66 -13.59 20.15
C THR A 406 -13.45 -14.88 20.03
N ALA A 407 -12.79 -15.99 19.70
CA ALA A 407 -13.43 -17.24 19.28
C ALA A 407 -14.46 -17.07 18.15
N ASN A 408 -14.35 -15.98 17.37
CA ASN A 408 -15.30 -15.62 16.33
C ASN A 408 -14.58 -15.38 15.00
N ILE A 409 -14.87 -16.24 14.03
CA ILE A 409 -14.19 -16.19 12.74
C ILE A 409 -14.58 -14.95 11.92
N LEU A 410 -15.79 -14.41 12.12
CA LEU A 410 -16.25 -13.25 11.37
C LEU A 410 -15.37 -12.04 11.63
N VAL A 411 -14.82 -11.90 12.85
CA VAL A 411 -13.90 -10.80 13.18
C VAL A 411 -12.61 -10.91 12.36
N ALA A 412 -12.06 -12.12 12.21
CA ALA A 412 -10.89 -12.36 11.37
C ALA A 412 -11.21 -12.11 9.89
N ILE A 413 -12.39 -12.54 9.42
CA ILE A 413 -12.85 -12.33 8.03
C ILE A 413 -12.95 -10.83 7.73
N TRP A 414 -13.54 -10.04 8.62
CA TRP A 414 -13.67 -8.59 8.44
C TRP A 414 -12.32 -7.88 8.41
N ILE A 415 -11.41 -8.23 9.32
CA ILE A 415 -10.06 -7.66 9.33
C ILE A 415 -9.36 -7.98 8.01
N HIS A 416 -9.35 -9.25 7.60
CA HIS A 416 -8.71 -9.68 6.38
C HIS A 416 -9.33 -9.04 5.13
N GLY A 417 -10.66 -9.01 5.03
CA GLY A 417 -11.38 -8.37 3.94
C GLY A 417 -11.11 -6.87 3.83
N ALA A 418 -11.08 -6.16 4.96
CA ALA A 418 -10.73 -4.74 4.99
C ALA A 418 -9.29 -4.48 4.52
N LEU A 419 -8.37 -5.40 4.80
CA LEU A 419 -6.98 -5.30 4.34
C LEU A 419 -6.85 -5.54 2.86
N ASN A 420 -7.59 -6.51 2.31
CA ASN A 420 -7.64 -6.72 0.87
C ASN A 420 -8.26 -5.51 0.16
N ALA A 421 -9.33 -4.91 0.72
CA ALA A 421 -9.92 -3.69 0.19
C ALA A 421 -8.94 -2.52 0.21
N PHE A 422 -8.17 -2.37 1.30
CA PHE A 422 -7.14 -1.33 1.41
C PHE A 422 -6.00 -1.54 0.40
N LEU A 423 -5.53 -2.78 0.21
CA LEU A 423 -4.52 -3.11 -0.78
C LEU A 423 -5.02 -2.81 -2.20
N LEU A 424 -6.26 -3.19 -2.51
CA LEU A 424 -6.88 -2.93 -3.81
C LEU A 424 -7.02 -1.42 -4.08
N PHE A 425 -7.41 -0.65 -3.06
CA PHE A 425 -7.42 0.81 -3.11
C PHE A 425 -6.01 1.36 -3.37
N ALA A 426 -5.00 0.85 -2.67
CA ALA A 426 -3.61 1.28 -2.86
C ALA A 426 -3.10 0.98 -4.29
N ILE A 427 -3.45 -0.18 -4.85
CA ILE A 427 -3.13 -0.54 -6.24
C ILE A 427 -3.83 0.42 -7.20
N TYR A 428 -5.13 0.69 -7.02
CA TYR A 428 -5.91 1.56 -7.91
C TYR A 428 -5.35 2.98 -7.99
N PHE A 429 -4.93 3.55 -6.86
CA PHE A 429 -4.36 4.90 -6.80
C PHE A 429 -2.85 4.96 -7.02
N GLY A 430 -2.21 3.87 -7.42
CA GLY A 430 -0.77 3.81 -7.69
C GLY A 430 0.11 3.98 -6.44
N LEU A 431 -0.44 3.74 -5.26
CA LEU A 431 0.29 3.74 -3.98
C LEU A 431 1.06 2.42 -3.75
N TYR A 432 0.76 1.39 -4.55
CA TYR A 432 1.40 0.07 -4.53
C TYR A 432 1.60 -0.39 -5.99
N SER A 433 2.85 -0.43 -6.47
CA SER A 433 3.19 -0.72 -7.87
C SER A 433 3.74 -2.12 -8.09
#